data_AF-E8LM47-F1
#
_entry.id   AF-E8LM47-F1
#
_cell.length_a   1.000
_cell.length_b   1.000
_cell.length_c   1.000
_cell.angle_alpha   90.00
_cell.angle_beta   90.00
_cell.angle_gamma   90.00
#
_symmetry.space_group_name_H-M   'P 1'
#
loop_
_entity.id
_entity.type
_entity.pdbx_description
1 polymer ?
#
loop_
_entity_poly.entity_id
_entity_poly.type
_entity_poly.pdbx_seq_one_letter_code
_entity_poly.pdbx_strand_id
1 'polypeptide(L)'
;MNFMPKTQIFHSLQEACEFANVVEPKHIIFDGKYHPADIHGDPNGANDARILLFKDKSGGIVWNWKAEEEKQKTLFFFSENYSRKGIKRTPLLNQTTQQINIKNIKAQELCFLLWEHAVFAKNDHPYLIKKKIEAQGDLKELSIDTLINIIGYCPKSSGKPLRGRILLAFRGNSEHQLCTVDFIDETGLKTSLYGGLSKGSFWSAQPLCFDFPLQREIALAEGVATAISIKNLFLIDSVAVSGCSNFIHVAKSMKAKNPKISLHIFADVGNGMEAALKAAQETDSKFYLPKFTKEMNVEFKKLYGKNPTDFNDYSIIAGV
;
A
#
# COMPACT_ATOMS: atom_id res chain seq x y z
N MET A 1 -25.46 21.33 -15.50
CA MET A 1 -24.82 20.07 -15.91
C MET A 1 -23.48 20.45 -16.54
N ASN A 2 -22.45 20.71 -15.72
CA ASN A 2 -21.13 21.11 -16.20
C ASN A 2 -20.24 19.88 -16.22
N PHE A 3 -20.01 19.35 -17.43
CA PHE A 3 -18.89 18.46 -17.67
C PHE A 3 -17.61 19.26 -17.43
N MET A 4 -16.87 18.96 -16.35
CA MET A 4 -15.46 19.29 -16.34
C MET A 4 -14.80 18.47 -17.45
N PRO A 5 -14.13 19.08 -18.44
CA PRO A 5 -13.46 18.33 -19.49
C PRO A 5 -12.36 17.47 -18.85
N LYS A 6 -12.32 16.18 -19.25
CA LYS A 6 -11.23 15.28 -18.87
C LYS A 6 -9.92 15.94 -19.32
N THR A 7 -9.06 16.35 -18.39
CA THR A 7 -7.74 16.88 -18.73
C THR A 7 -6.96 15.80 -19.47
N GLN A 8 -6.72 16.01 -20.77
CA GLN A 8 -5.90 15.12 -21.58
C GLN A 8 -4.45 15.19 -21.09
N ILE A 9 -3.86 14.01 -20.84
CA ILE A 9 -2.48 13.87 -20.35
C ILE A 9 -1.64 13.29 -21.49
N PHE A 10 -0.54 13.96 -21.80
CA PHE A 10 0.36 13.58 -22.90
C PHE A 10 1.58 12.80 -22.39
N HIS A 11 2.22 12.05 -23.27
CA HIS A 11 3.30 11.12 -22.90
C HIS A 11 4.70 11.67 -23.21
N SER A 12 4.79 12.90 -23.71
CA SER A 12 6.03 13.62 -23.99
C SER A 12 5.83 15.15 -24.01
N LEU A 13 6.95 15.89 -23.90
CA LEU A 13 6.96 17.34 -24.07
C LEU A 13 6.57 17.73 -25.49
N GLN A 14 7.06 17.00 -26.49
CA GLN A 14 6.77 17.23 -27.90
C GLN A 14 5.26 17.17 -28.17
N GLU A 15 4.59 16.09 -27.76
CA GLU A 15 3.14 15.94 -27.92
C GLU A 15 2.36 17.08 -27.24
N ALA A 16 2.80 17.48 -26.05
CA ALA A 16 2.16 18.58 -25.32
C ALA A 16 2.36 19.94 -26.01
N CYS A 17 3.56 20.18 -26.56
CA CYS A 17 3.89 21.37 -27.33
C CYS A 17 3.11 21.43 -28.65
N GLU A 18 3.06 20.34 -29.40
CA GLU A 18 2.28 20.22 -30.64
C GLU A 18 0.79 20.46 -30.37
N PHE A 19 0.23 19.83 -29.33
CA PHE A 19 -1.18 20.00 -28.97
C PHE A 19 -1.51 21.44 -28.53
N ALA A 20 -0.61 22.08 -27.76
CA ALA A 20 -0.77 23.46 -27.29
C ALA A 20 -0.33 24.52 -28.33
N ASN A 21 0.14 24.11 -29.50
CA ASN A 21 0.73 24.98 -30.54
C ASN A 21 1.92 25.83 -30.04
N VAL A 22 2.77 25.27 -29.18
CA VAL A 22 3.96 25.94 -28.61
C VAL A 22 5.23 25.38 -29.22
N VAL A 23 6.19 26.25 -29.52
CA VAL A 23 7.53 25.88 -30.00
C VAL A 23 8.28 25.16 -28.88
N GLU A 24 8.73 23.93 -29.16
CA GLU A 24 9.50 23.15 -28.19
C GLU A 24 10.84 23.84 -27.86
N PRO A 25 11.22 23.97 -26.58
CA PRO A 25 12.41 24.69 -26.18
C PRO A 25 13.68 23.89 -26.53
N LYS A 26 14.63 24.55 -27.18
CA LYS A 26 15.95 23.96 -27.50
C LYS A 26 16.77 23.61 -26.25
N HIS A 27 16.53 24.32 -25.15
CA HIS A 27 17.21 24.12 -23.87
C HIS A 27 16.18 23.76 -22.79
N ILE A 28 16.34 22.57 -22.23
CA ILE A 28 15.40 21.98 -21.27
C ILE A 28 15.94 22.20 -19.84
N ILE A 29 15.17 22.91 -19.01
CA ILE A 29 15.55 23.26 -17.62
C ILE A 29 14.52 22.68 -16.63
N PHE A 30 14.95 21.72 -15.79
CA PHE A 30 14.11 21.05 -14.78
C PHE A 30 14.22 21.72 -13.40
N ASP A 31 13.94 23.01 -13.31
CA ASP A 31 14.03 23.77 -12.06
C ASP A 31 12.67 23.98 -11.37
N GLY A 32 11.59 23.41 -11.93
CA GLY A 32 10.23 23.57 -11.42
C GLY A 32 9.68 24.98 -11.57
N LYS A 33 10.27 25.80 -12.45
CA LYS A 33 9.81 27.16 -12.76
C LYS A 33 9.29 27.22 -14.19
N TYR A 34 8.43 28.20 -14.46
CA TYR A 34 8.02 28.51 -15.82
C TYR A 34 9.14 29.26 -16.54
N HIS A 35 9.50 28.77 -17.72
CA HIS A 35 10.36 29.45 -18.67
C HIS A 35 9.52 29.94 -19.84
N PRO A 36 9.80 31.13 -20.38
CA PRO A 36 9.06 31.63 -21.52
C PRO A 36 9.30 30.76 -22.76
N ALA A 37 8.29 30.68 -23.61
CA ALA A 37 8.29 29.97 -24.88
C ALA A 37 7.47 30.77 -25.91
N ASP A 38 7.56 30.37 -27.18
CA ASP A 38 6.85 31.03 -28.28
C ASP A 38 5.79 30.11 -28.88
N ILE A 39 4.76 30.68 -29.48
CA ILE A 39 3.70 29.97 -30.20
C ILE A 39 4.11 29.77 -31.67
N HIS A 40 3.77 28.61 -32.26
CA HIS A 40 4.00 28.38 -33.69
C HIS A 40 3.13 29.30 -34.57
N GLY A 41 3.75 29.99 -35.51
CA GLY A 41 3.05 30.78 -36.54
C GLY A 41 2.67 32.21 -36.13
N ASP A 42 3.16 32.71 -34.98
CA ASP A 42 3.01 34.12 -34.59
C ASP A 42 4.32 34.91 -34.86
N PRO A 43 4.44 35.61 -36.00
CA PRO A 43 5.66 36.34 -36.37
C PRO A 43 5.95 37.54 -35.47
N ASN A 44 4.99 37.97 -34.63
CA ASN A 44 5.17 39.05 -33.65
C ASN A 44 5.07 38.56 -32.19
N GLY A 45 4.91 37.24 -31.99
CA GLY A 45 4.85 36.60 -30.69
C GLY A 45 6.26 36.44 -30.13
N ALA A 46 6.51 37.05 -28.97
CA ALA A 46 7.72 36.81 -28.19
C ALA A 46 7.34 36.51 -26.75
N ASN A 47 7.76 35.35 -26.25
CA ASN A 47 7.41 34.82 -24.94
C ASN A 47 5.90 34.74 -24.74
N ASP A 48 5.15 34.34 -25.78
CA ASP A 48 3.69 34.26 -25.76
C ASP A 48 3.14 32.90 -25.30
N ALA A 49 4.03 32.04 -24.82
CA ALA A 49 3.74 30.82 -24.09
C ALA A 49 4.74 30.65 -22.93
N ARG A 50 4.52 29.61 -22.11
CA ARG A 50 5.48 29.21 -21.08
C ARG A 50 5.46 27.72 -20.84
N ILE A 51 6.61 27.19 -20.41
CA ILE A 51 6.79 25.77 -20.13
C ILE A 51 7.41 25.63 -18.74
N LEU A 52 6.82 24.77 -17.91
CA LEU A 52 7.36 24.37 -16.62
C LEU A 52 7.70 22.89 -16.65
N LEU A 53 8.93 22.56 -16.31
CA LEU A 53 9.36 21.18 -16.18
C LEU A 53 9.58 20.83 -14.71
N PHE A 54 9.01 19.71 -14.26
CA PHE A 54 9.05 19.32 -12.85
C PHE A 54 10.49 19.02 -12.42
N LYS A 55 10.86 19.40 -11.18
CA LYS A 55 12.22 19.17 -10.63
C LYS A 55 12.61 17.70 -10.59
N ASP A 56 11.62 16.82 -10.42
CA ASP A 56 11.78 15.37 -10.39
C ASP A 56 11.89 14.74 -11.79
N LYS A 57 11.79 15.55 -12.85
CA LYS A 57 11.87 15.15 -14.27
C LYS A 57 10.80 14.14 -14.68
N SER A 58 9.71 14.03 -13.93
CA SER A 58 8.59 13.14 -14.27
C SER A 58 7.76 13.64 -15.45
N GLY A 59 7.80 14.94 -15.72
CA GLY A 59 6.96 15.59 -16.73
C GLY A 59 6.99 17.11 -16.65
N GLY A 60 5.92 17.74 -17.12
CA GLY A 60 5.80 19.19 -17.10
C GLY A 60 4.45 19.72 -17.58
N ILE A 61 4.37 21.03 -17.67
CA ILE A 61 3.19 21.79 -18.09
C ILE A 61 3.59 22.72 -19.23
N VAL A 62 2.84 22.67 -20.33
CA VAL A 62 2.89 23.66 -21.42
C VAL A 62 1.68 24.58 -21.28
N TRP A 63 1.90 25.89 -21.38
CA TRP A 63 0.83 26.87 -21.23
C TRP A 63 0.87 27.90 -22.37
N ASN A 64 -0.18 27.91 -23.18
CA ASN A 64 -0.44 28.89 -24.23
C ASN A 64 -1.74 29.66 -23.90
N TRP A 65 -1.66 30.95 -23.58
CA TRP A 65 -2.85 31.74 -23.23
C TRP A 65 -3.68 32.22 -24.42
N LYS A 66 -3.17 32.09 -25.65
CA LYS A 66 -3.88 32.43 -26.90
C LYS A 66 -4.64 31.23 -27.49
N ALA A 67 -4.46 30.03 -26.93
CA ALA A 67 -5.15 28.83 -27.39
C ALA A 67 -6.61 28.77 -26.89
N GLU A 68 -7.40 27.90 -27.52
CA GLU A 68 -8.74 27.49 -27.05
C GLU A 68 -8.64 26.91 -25.63
N GLU A 69 -9.66 27.09 -24.79
CA GLU A 69 -9.66 26.78 -23.35
C GLU A 69 -9.09 25.37 -23.02
N GLU A 70 -9.42 24.37 -23.82
CA GLU A 70 -8.98 22.98 -23.66
C GLU A 70 -7.48 22.76 -23.94
N LYS A 71 -6.83 23.65 -24.69
CA LYS A 71 -5.42 23.61 -25.11
C LYS A 71 -4.55 24.61 -24.35
N GLN A 72 -5.15 25.46 -23.52
CA GLN A 72 -4.41 26.53 -22.84
C GLN A 72 -3.40 25.99 -21.84
N LYS A 73 -3.68 24.85 -21.21
CA LYS A 73 -2.82 24.25 -20.19
C LYS A 73 -2.74 22.74 -20.38
N THR A 74 -1.60 22.29 -20.87
CA THR A 74 -1.36 20.90 -21.24
C THR A 74 -0.38 20.25 -20.27
N LEU A 75 -0.78 19.11 -19.69
CA LEU A 75 0.02 18.33 -18.76
C LEU A 75 0.63 17.12 -19.47
N PHE A 76 1.89 16.82 -19.22
CA PHE A 76 2.53 15.61 -19.74
C PHE A 76 3.41 14.92 -18.72
N PHE A 77 3.57 13.61 -18.90
CA PHE A 77 4.54 12.76 -18.20
C PHE A 77 5.33 11.95 -19.21
N PHE A 78 6.62 11.77 -18.98
CA PHE A 78 7.41 10.92 -19.87
C PHE A 78 7.00 9.44 -19.74
N SER A 79 6.72 8.76 -20.85
CA SER A 79 6.47 7.31 -20.84
C SER A 79 7.75 6.51 -20.55
N GLU A 80 7.61 5.34 -19.92
CA GLU A 80 8.71 4.48 -19.46
C GLU A 80 9.66 4.01 -20.59
N ASN A 81 9.26 4.16 -21.87
CA ASN A 81 9.95 3.59 -23.02
C ASN A 81 10.84 4.56 -23.84
N TYR A 82 10.96 5.85 -23.48
CA TYR A 82 11.93 6.72 -24.15
C TYR A 82 13.35 6.49 -23.61
N SER A 83 14.03 5.47 -24.15
CA SER A 83 15.41 5.14 -23.82
C SER A 83 16.39 5.80 -24.80
N ARG A 84 17.26 6.64 -24.24
CA ARG A 84 18.67 6.91 -24.66
C ARG A 84 18.92 7.66 -25.97
N LYS A 85 19.24 8.96 -25.80
CA LYS A 85 20.51 9.56 -26.25
C LYS A 85 20.80 10.79 -25.38
N GLY A 86 21.70 10.66 -24.39
CA GLY A 86 22.39 11.83 -23.81
C GLY A 86 22.14 12.21 -22.34
N ILE A 87 21.28 11.54 -21.56
CA ILE A 87 21.06 11.93 -20.15
C ILE A 87 21.77 10.93 -19.21
N LYS A 88 22.90 11.36 -18.64
CA LYS A 88 23.54 10.68 -17.51
C LYS A 88 22.53 10.61 -16.35
N ARG A 89 22.11 9.39 -15.99
CA ARG A 89 21.37 9.11 -14.75
C ARG A 89 22.14 9.76 -13.59
N THR A 90 21.51 10.64 -12.82
CA THR A 90 22.16 11.30 -11.67
C THR A 90 22.59 10.23 -10.66
N PRO A 91 23.83 10.28 -10.13
CA PRO A 91 24.34 9.27 -9.19
C PRO A 91 23.42 9.05 -8.00
N LEU A 92 22.78 10.11 -7.48
CA LEU A 92 21.94 10.05 -6.28
C LEU A 92 20.65 9.23 -6.44
N LEU A 93 19.94 9.33 -7.58
CA LEU A 93 18.71 8.56 -7.78
C LEU A 93 19.02 7.09 -8.06
N ASN A 94 20.10 6.81 -8.79
CA ASN A 94 20.61 5.44 -8.93
C ASN A 94 21.05 4.88 -7.57
N GLN A 95 21.74 5.67 -6.74
CA GLN A 95 22.15 5.27 -5.41
C GLN A 95 20.95 5.03 -4.50
N THR A 96 19.92 5.88 -4.50
CA THR A 96 18.72 5.69 -3.68
C THR A 96 17.94 4.45 -4.13
N THR A 97 17.72 4.26 -5.43
CA THR A 97 17.05 3.07 -5.96
C THR A 97 17.88 1.80 -5.72
N GLN A 98 19.20 1.85 -5.90
CA GLN A 98 20.10 0.75 -5.57
C GLN A 98 20.10 0.46 -4.08
N GLN A 99 20.12 1.47 -3.20
CA GLN A 99 20.07 1.31 -1.75
C GLN A 99 18.74 0.72 -1.29
N ILE A 100 17.61 1.17 -1.85
CA ILE A 100 16.30 0.58 -1.60
C ILE A 100 16.30 -0.88 -2.05
N ASN A 101 16.80 -1.16 -3.26
CA ASN A 101 16.85 -2.52 -3.78
C ASN A 101 17.74 -3.45 -2.92
N ILE A 102 18.92 -2.98 -2.51
CA ILE A 102 19.81 -3.72 -1.60
C ILE A 102 19.12 -3.95 -0.24
N LYS A 103 18.42 -2.95 0.31
CA LYS A 103 17.66 -3.11 1.55
C LYS A 103 16.55 -4.15 1.42
N ASN A 104 15.80 -4.11 0.31
CA ASN A 104 14.72 -5.06 0.05
C ASN A 104 15.24 -6.49 -0.12
N ILE A 105 16.35 -6.69 -0.85
CA ILE A 105 17.00 -7.99 -1.02
C ILE A 105 17.43 -8.54 0.35
N LYS A 106 18.10 -7.72 1.17
CA LYS A 106 18.48 -8.12 2.53
C LYS A 106 17.28 -8.46 3.41
N ALA A 107 16.21 -7.68 3.33
CA ALA A 107 15.00 -7.95 4.09
C ALA A 107 14.32 -9.26 3.65
N GLN A 108 14.36 -9.56 2.35
CA GLN A 108 13.87 -10.83 1.81
C GLN A 108 14.72 -12.02 2.28
N GLU A 109 16.06 -11.91 2.24
CA GLU A 109 16.98 -12.92 2.81
C GLU A 109 16.70 -13.17 4.30
N LEU A 110 16.50 -12.09 5.08
CA LEU A 110 16.11 -12.19 6.47
C LEU A 110 14.74 -12.84 6.66
N CYS A 111 13.77 -12.58 5.79
CA CYS A 111 12.47 -13.25 5.85
C CYS A 111 12.61 -14.77 5.65
N PHE A 112 13.41 -15.21 4.67
CA PHE A 112 13.68 -16.63 4.48
C PHE A 112 14.40 -17.25 5.69
N LEU A 113 15.42 -16.57 6.23
CA LEU A 113 16.13 -17.05 7.41
C LEU A 113 15.20 -17.16 8.63
N LEU A 114 14.35 -16.15 8.86
CA LEU A 114 13.33 -16.18 9.91
C LEU A 114 12.33 -17.32 9.68
N TRP A 115 11.93 -17.56 8.43
CA TRP A 115 11.01 -18.65 8.09
C TRP A 115 11.57 -20.02 8.47
N GLU A 116 12.85 -20.28 8.19
CA GLU A 116 13.52 -21.54 8.51
C GLU A 116 13.71 -21.75 10.02
N HIS A 117 13.97 -20.68 10.77
CA HIS A 117 14.18 -20.75 12.23
C HIS A 117 12.89 -20.73 13.06
N ALA A 118 11.80 -20.18 12.51
CA ALA A 118 10.53 -20.07 13.22
C ALA A 118 9.72 -21.37 13.14
N VAL A 119 9.03 -21.68 14.23
CA VAL A 119 8.09 -22.81 14.31
C VAL A 119 6.67 -22.32 14.10
N PHE A 120 5.73 -23.19 13.72
CA PHE A 120 4.32 -22.79 13.66
C PHE A 120 3.82 -22.33 15.02
N ALA A 121 3.06 -21.23 15.02
CA ALA A 121 2.51 -20.66 16.23
C ALA A 121 1.52 -21.63 16.89
N LYS A 122 1.55 -21.67 18.22
CA LYS A 122 0.61 -22.48 19.01
C LYS A 122 -0.52 -21.60 19.53
N ASN A 123 -1.69 -22.19 19.73
CA ASN A 123 -2.85 -21.49 20.31
C ASN A 123 -2.58 -20.96 21.73
N ASP A 124 -1.52 -21.45 22.40
CA ASP A 124 -1.09 -20.98 23.71
C ASP A 124 -0.31 -19.65 23.69
N HIS A 125 -0.07 -19.05 22.51
CA HIS A 125 0.63 -17.77 22.42
C HIS A 125 -0.17 -16.66 23.15
N PRO A 126 0.43 -15.87 24.07
CA PRO A 126 -0.31 -14.92 24.89
C PRO A 126 -1.14 -13.90 24.10
N TYR A 127 -0.60 -13.43 22.96
CA TYR A 127 -1.33 -12.55 22.04
C TYR A 127 -2.62 -13.21 21.49
N LEU A 128 -2.56 -14.48 21.10
CA LEU A 128 -3.69 -15.22 20.54
C LEU A 128 -4.76 -15.49 21.60
N ILE A 129 -4.34 -15.92 22.80
CA ILE A 129 -5.23 -16.07 23.97
C ILE A 129 -5.93 -14.74 24.28
N LYS A 130 -5.18 -13.64 24.36
CA LYS A 130 -5.73 -12.30 24.62
C LYS A 130 -6.73 -11.87 23.56
N LYS A 131 -6.47 -12.22 22.29
CA LYS A 131 -7.36 -11.92 21.17
C LYS A 131 -8.50 -12.93 21.00
N LYS A 132 -8.51 -14.02 21.77
CA LYS A 132 -9.46 -15.13 21.71
C LYS A 132 -9.57 -15.74 20.31
N ILE A 133 -8.42 -15.97 19.69
CA ILE A 133 -8.31 -16.58 18.36
C ILE A 133 -7.30 -17.71 18.39
N GLU A 134 -7.42 -18.64 17.46
CA GLU A 134 -6.44 -19.71 17.26
C GLU A 134 -5.41 -19.31 16.19
N ALA A 135 -4.25 -19.95 16.23
CA ALA A 135 -3.25 -19.82 15.18
C ALA A 135 -3.80 -20.39 13.88
N GLN A 136 -3.71 -19.63 12.78
CA GLN A 136 -4.18 -20.05 11.46
C GLN A 136 -3.16 -19.68 10.38
N GLY A 137 -3.37 -20.23 9.18
CA GLY A 137 -2.49 -19.99 8.04
C GLY A 137 -1.06 -20.45 8.32
N ASP A 138 -0.11 -19.64 7.93
CA ASP A 138 1.32 -19.85 8.15
C ASP A 138 1.88 -19.00 9.29
N LEU A 139 1.05 -18.62 10.26
CA LEU A 139 1.51 -17.87 11.42
C LEU A 139 2.57 -18.67 12.18
N LYS A 140 3.75 -18.09 12.35
CA LYS A 140 4.88 -18.70 13.05
C LYS A 140 5.23 -17.96 14.33
N GLU A 141 6.08 -18.55 15.16
CA GLU A 141 6.62 -17.92 16.36
C GLU A 141 8.09 -18.28 16.60
N LEU A 142 8.80 -17.40 17.32
CA LEU A 142 10.12 -17.65 17.92
C LEU A 142 10.35 -16.71 19.11
N SER A 143 11.43 -16.92 19.86
CA SER A 143 11.79 -16.03 20.97
C SER A 143 12.38 -14.71 20.48
N ILE A 144 12.20 -13.64 21.26
CA ILE A 144 12.82 -12.34 20.97
C ILE A 144 14.36 -12.42 20.83
N ASP A 145 15.03 -13.30 21.58
CA ASP A 145 16.49 -13.47 21.48
C ASP A 145 16.91 -14.03 20.12
N THR A 146 16.21 -15.06 19.64
CA THR A 146 16.43 -15.63 18.29
C THR A 146 16.13 -14.59 17.22
N LEU A 147 15.06 -13.80 17.38
CA LEU A 147 14.71 -12.73 16.46
C LEU A 147 15.84 -11.71 16.32
N ILE A 148 16.34 -11.21 17.46
CA ILE A 148 17.40 -10.20 17.52
C ILE A 148 18.70 -10.74 16.90
N ASN A 149 19.04 -11.99 17.19
CA ASN A 149 20.24 -12.63 16.63
C ASN A 149 20.16 -12.72 15.10
N ILE A 150 18.98 -13.00 14.53
CA ILE A 150 18.79 -13.10 13.08
C ILE A 150 18.79 -11.72 12.41
N ILE A 151 18.00 -10.77 12.91
CA ILE A 151 17.82 -9.47 12.23
C ILE A 151 18.89 -8.44 12.59
N GLY A 152 19.67 -8.68 13.64
CA GLY A 152 20.78 -7.83 14.09
C GLY A 152 20.36 -6.56 14.84
N TYR A 153 19.08 -6.43 15.23
CA TYR A 153 18.60 -5.29 16.02
C TYR A 153 17.38 -5.67 16.87
N CYS A 154 17.12 -4.88 17.93
CA CYS A 154 15.91 -5.02 18.75
C CYS A 154 14.72 -4.31 18.07
N PRO A 155 13.68 -5.04 17.62
CA PRO A 155 12.53 -4.44 16.98
C PRO A 155 11.71 -3.62 17.99
N LYS A 156 11.22 -2.47 17.56
CA LYS A 156 10.48 -1.53 18.41
C LYS A 156 9.17 -1.07 17.76
N SER A 157 8.19 -0.77 18.60
CA SER A 157 6.93 -0.13 18.24
C SER A 157 6.73 1.10 19.13
N SER A 158 6.55 2.27 18.53
CA SER A 158 6.42 3.56 19.24
C SER A 158 7.52 3.77 20.30
N GLY A 159 8.76 3.44 19.95
CA GLY A 159 9.94 3.55 20.83
C GLY A 159 10.10 2.43 21.86
N LYS A 160 9.09 1.57 22.06
CA LYS A 160 9.13 0.45 23.02
C LYS A 160 9.63 -0.83 22.35
N PRO A 161 10.59 -1.55 22.95
CA PRO A 161 11.06 -2.83 22.42
C PRO A 161 10.00 -3.92 22.56
N LEU A 162 9.92 -4.79 21.55
CA LEU A 162 9.15 -6.04 21.62
C LEU A 162 9.83 -7.03 22.59
N ARG A 163 9.07 -7.95 23.18
CA ARG A 163 9.55 -8.89 24.22
C ARG A 163 8.86 -10.26 24.17
N GLY A 164 9.47 -11.26 24.80
CA GLY A 164 8.85 -12.59 24.99
C GLY A 164 8.81 -13.43 23.71
N ARG A 165 7.77 -14.25 23.56
CA ARG A 165 7.46 -14.92 22.28
C ARG A 165 6.93 -13.92 21.27
N ILE A 166 7.43 -14.02 20.05
CA ILE A 166 7.08 -13.15 18.95
C ILE A 166 6.34 -13.98 17.90
N LEU A 167 5.14 -13.56 17.52
CA LEU A 167 4.46 -14.07 16.33
C LEU A 167 5.02 -13.38 15.09
N LEU A 168 5.14 -14.17 14.02
CA LEU A 168 5.64 -13.78 12.73
C LEU A 168 4.53 -13.99 11.70
N ALA A 169 3.99 -12.89 11.19
CA ALA A 169 3.05 -12.89 10.07
C ALA A 169 3.81 -12.53 8.81
N PHE A 170 4.27 -13.55 8.09
CA PHE A 170 5.02 -13.40 6.86
C PHE A 170 4.13 -12.85 5.73
N ARG A 171 4.65 -11.89 4.97
CA ARG A 171 3.88 -11.24 3.91
C ARG A 171 4.56 -11.44 2.56
N GLY A 172 3.73 -11.79 1.58
CA GLY A 172 4.07 -11.84 0.16
C GLY A 172 3.28 -10.79 -0.62
N ASN A 173 3.65 -10.60 -1.88
CA ASN A 173 2.93 -9.75 -2.83
C ASN A 173 2.82 -10.45 -4.21
N SER A 174 2.44 -9.73 -5.26
CA SER A 174 2.30 -10.30 -6.61
C SER A 174 3.61 -10.78 -7.24
N GLU A 175 4.77 -10.30 -6.77
CA GLU A 175 6.09 -10.56 -7.35
C GLU A 175 6.90 -11.56 -6.51
N HIS A 176 6.69 -11.56 -5.20
CA HIS A 176 7.51 -12.30 -4.24
C HIS A 176 6.61 -13.03 -3.24
N GLN A 177 6.88 -14.34 -3.05
CA GLN A 177 6.16 -15.14 -2.06
C GLN A 177 6.41 -14.65 -0.63
N LEU A 178 7.63 -14.20 -0.33
CA LEU A 178 8.04 -13.61 0.94
C LEU A 178 8.82 -12.32 0.66
N CYS A 179 8.38 -11.21 1.23
CA CYS A 179 8.99 -9.90 0.99
C CYS A 179 9.08 -9.00 2.23
N THR A 180 8.32 -9.31 3.29
CA THR A 180 8.45 -8.73 4.63
C THR A 180 7.77 -9.64 5.66
N VAL A 181 7.86 -9.28 6.94
CA VAL A 181 7.20 -9.98 8.05
C VAL A 181 6.78 -8.96 9.12
N ASP A 182 5.62 -9.18 9.73
CA ASP A 182 5.22 -8.44 10.92
C ASP A 182 5.50 -9.23 12.18
N PHE A 183 6.08 -8.53 13.16
CA PHE A 183 6.36 -9.02 14.49
C PHE A 183 5.26 -8.57 15.43
N ILE A 184 4.69 -9.50 16.20
CA ILE A 184 3.68 -9.22 17.22
C ILE A 184 4.13 -9.87 18.52
N ASP A 185 4.36 -9.06 19.56
CA ASP A 185 4.76 -9.58 20.85
C ASP A 185 3.57 -10.06 21.70
N GLU A 186 3.88 -10.68 22.84
CA GLU A 186 2.89 -11.22 23.80
C GLU A 186 1.88 -10.17 24.30
N THR A 187 2.28 -8.89 24.36
CA THR A 187 1.43 -7.79 24.83
C THR A 187 0.55 -7.20 23.72
N GLY A 188 0.95 -7.44 22.47
CA GLY A 188 0.34 -6.92 21.26
C GLY A 188 1.05 -5.69 20.68
N LEU A 189 2.29 -5.39 21.07
CA LEU A 189 3.12 -4.44 20.33
C LEU A 189 3.49 -5.03 18.98
N LYS A 190 3.44 -4.19 17.94
CA LYS A 190 3.62 -4.64 16.55
C LYS A 190 4.56 -3.74 15.78
N THR A 191 5.38 -4.35 14.94
CA THR A 191 6.25 -3.64 13.99
C THR A 191 6.60 -4.57 12.83
N SER A 192 7.02 -4.03 11.70
CA SER A 192 7.44 -4.83 10.54
C SER A 192 8.97 -4.88 10.43
N LEU A 193 9.48 -5.87 9.70
CA LEU A 193 10.89 -5.96 9.36
C LEU A 193 11.36 -4.69 8.63
N TYR A 194 12.44 -4.08 9.12
CA TYR A 194 13.01 -2.88 8.52
C TYR A 194 13.57 -3.18 7.12
N GLY A 195 13.24 -2.33 6.16
CA GLY A 195 13.65 -2.52 4.76
C GLY A 195 12.82 -3.55 3.99
N GLY A 196 11.79 -4.15 4.61
CA GLY A 196 10.88 -5.06 3.92
C GLY A 196 9.93 -4.35 2.94
N LEU A 197 9.55 -5.06 1.88
CA LEU A 197 8.64 -4.57 0.84
C LEU A 197 7.18 -4.60 1.31
N SER A 198 6.78 -3.59 2.08
CA SER A 198 5.45 -3.56 2.70
C SER A 198 4.30 -3.26 1.72
N LYS A 199 4.55 -2.45 0.69
CA LYS A 199 3.51 -1.96 -0.23
C LYS A 199 2.90 -3.10 -1.04
N GLY A 200 1.59 -3.27 -0.96
CA GLY A 200 0.85 -4.33 -1.64
C GLY A 200 1.10 -5.74 -1.08
N SER A 201 1.91 -5.86 -0.01
CA SER A 201 2.13 -7.13 0.66
C SER A 201 1.03 -7.44 1.68
N PHE A 202 0.70 -8.70 1.86
CA PHE A 202 -0.31 -9.16 2.82
C PHE A 202 0.07 -10.51 3.41
N TRP A 203 -0.47 -10.79 4.60
CA TRP A 203 -0.46 -12.11 5.23
C TRP A 203 -1.82 -12.77 5.00
N SER A 204 -1.90 -14.10 4.91
CA SER A 204 -3.17 -14.80 4.71
C SER A 204 -3.46 -15.81 5.81
N ALA A 205 -4.72 -15.83 6.27
CA ALA A 205 -5.17 -16.77 7.30
C ALA A 205 -5.44 -18.19 6.74
N GLN A 206 -5.20 -18.40 5.45
CA GLN A 206 -5.32 -19.69 4.77
C GLN A 206 -4.45 -19.69 3.50
N PRO A 207 -4.14 -20.86 2.92
CA PRO A 207 -3.52 -20.91 1.60
C PRO A 207 -4.38 -20.21 0.55
N LEU A 208 -3.78 -19.23 -0.15
CA LEU A 208 -4.39 -18.57 -1.30
C LEU A 208 -3.73 -19.07 -2.58
N CYS A 209 -4.55 -19.59 -3.49
CA CYS A 209 -4.16 -19.89 -4.85
C CYS A 209 -4.87 -18.89 -5.76
N PHE A 210 -4.10 -18.06 -6.44
CA PHE A 210 -4.60 -17.02 -7.34
C PHE A 210 -4.68 -17.48 -8.80
N ASP A 211 -4.17 -18.68 -9.09
CA ASP A 211 -3.97 -19.18 -10.47
C ASP A 211 -5.20 -19.93 -11.01
N PHE A 212 -6.25 -20.09 -10.20
CA PHE A 212 -7.52 -20.67 -10.64
C PHE A 212 -8.54 -19.59 -11.00
N PRO A 213 -9.20 -19.67 -12.18
CA PRO A 213 -10.13 -18.66 -12.70
C PRO A 213 -11.48 -18.61 -11.98
N LEU A 214 -11.59 -19.19 -10.78
CA LEU A 214 -12.83 -19.20 -10.01
C LEU A 214 -13.08 -17.81 -9.42
N GLN A 215 -14.37 -17.43 -9.42
CA GLN A 215 -14.83 -16.29 -8.66
C GLN A 215 -14.59 -16.58 -7.18
N ARG A 216 -13.73 -15.79 -6.54
CA ARG A 216 -13.34 -15.95 -5.13
C ARG A 216 -13.71 -14.68 -4.38
N GLU A 217 -14.30 -14.83 -3.21
CA GLU A 217 -14.50 -13.74 -2.28
C GLU A 217 -13.30 -13.67 -1.33
N ILE A 218 -12.67 -12.50 -1.23
CA ILE A 218 -11.53 -12.30 -0.33
C ILE A 218 -11.79 -11.09 0.56
N ALA A 219 -11.69 -11.30 1.86
CA ALA A 219 -11.77 -10.28 2.88
C ALA A 219 -10.38 -9.66 3.14
N LEU A 220 -10.31 -8.33 3.12
CA LEU A 220 -9.13 -7.57 3.50
C LEU A 220 -9.38 -6.96 4.88
N ALA A 221 -8.49 -7.23 5.82
CA ALA A 221 -8.51 -6.68 7.16
C ALA A 221 -7.20 -5.96 7.49
N GLU A 222 -7.22 -5.03 8.44
CA GLU A 222 -6.00 -4.27 8.78
C GLU A 222 -4.92 -5.16 9.41
N GLY A 223 -5.30 -6.09 10.30
CA GLY A 223 -4.35 -6.91 11.04
C GLY A 223 -4.75 -8.38 11.14
N VAL A 224 -3.78 -9.21 11.53
CA VAL A 224 -3.88 -10.68 11.65
C VAL A 224 -5.11 -11.13 12.46
N ALA A 225 -5.31 -10.56 13.65
CA ALA A 225 -6.41 -10.99 14.52
C ALA A 225 -7.79 -10.68 13.91
N THR A 226 -7.93 -9.50 13.31
CA THR A 226 -9.15 -9.09 12.59
C THR A 226 -9.40 -10.00 11.38
N ALA A 227 -8.35 -10.33 10.60
CA ALA A 227 -8.47 -11.26 9.47
C ALA A 227 -8.98 -12.64 9.91
N ILE A 228 -8.33 -13.24 10.92
CA ILE A 228 -8.76 -14.54 11.48
C ILE A 228 -10.22 -14.48 11.97
N SER A 229 -10.59 -13.42 12.70
CA SER A 229 -11.95 -13.22 13.21
C SER A 229 -12.98 -13.15 12.07
N ILE A 230 -12.69 -12.41 11.00
CA ILE A 230 -13.56 -12.29 9.82
C ILE A 230 -13.72 -13.64 9.13
N LYS A 231 -12.63 -14.39 8.95
CA LYS A 231 -12.70 -15.72 8.36
C LYS A 231 -13.59 -16.65 9.18
N ASN A 232 -13.47 -16.65 10.50
CA ASN A 232 -14.30 -17.49 11.35
C ASN A 232 -15.77 -17.05 11.37
N LEU A 233 -16.03 -15.74 11.39
CA LEU A 233 -17.38 -15.18 11.41
C LEU A 233 -18.15 -15.39 10.11
N PHE A 234 -17.49 -15.19 8.97
CA PHE A 234 -18.15 -15.11 7.67
C PHE A 234 -17.82 -16.28 6.76
N LEU A 235 -16.87 -17.15 7.14
CA LEU A 235 -16.37 -18.26 6.33
C LEU A 235 -15.85 -17.81 4.96
N ILE A 236 -15.27 -16.61 4.91
CA ILE A 236 -14.65 -16.01 3.73
C ILE A 236 -13.13 -16.01 3.93
N ASP A 237 -12.40 -16.32 2.85
CA ASP A 237 -10.95 -16.22 2.84
C ASP A 237 -10.50 -14.82 3.23
N SER A 238 -9.57 -14.72 4.17
CA SER A 238 -9.14 -13.43 4.71
C SER A 238 -7.64 -13.19 4.57
N VAL A 239 -7.26 -11.92 4.44
CA VAL A 239 -5.89 -11.44 4.47
C VAL A 239 -5.73 -10.23 5.40
N ALA A 240 -4.56 -10.12 6.01
CA ALA A 240 -4.15 -8.93 6.75
C ALA A 240 -3.22 -8.06 5.88
N VAL A 241 -3.57 -6.78 5.73
CA VAL A 241 -2.79 -5.81 4.93
C VAL A 241 -1.71 -5.10 5.74
N SER A 242 -1.77 -5.20 7.07
CA SER A 242 -0.81 -4.65 8.03
C SER A 242 -0.60 -3.14 7.92
N GLY A 243 -1.72 -2.43 8.05
CA GLY A 243 -1.77 -0.96 8.10
C GLY A 243 -2.77 -0.38 7.11
N CYS A 244 -3.54 0.62 7.56
CA CYS A 244 -4.65 1.18 6.80
C CYS A 244 -4.26 1.78 5.44
N SER A 245 -3.06 2.34 5.30
CA SER A 245 -2.58 2.88 4.02
C SER A 245 -2.32 1.79 2.96
N ASN A 246 -2.23 0.52 3.36
CA ASN A 246 -1.89 -0.58 2.45
C ASN A 246 -3.11 -1.24 1.80
N PHE A 247 -4.33 -0.98 2.28
CA PHE A 247 -5.58 -1.52 1.72
C PHE A 247 -5.66 -1.33 0.20
N ILE A 248 -5.47 -0.10 -0.26
CA ILE A 248 -5.55 0.27 -1.69
C ILE A 248 -4.54 -0.51 -2.54
N HIS A 249 -3.32 -0.74 -2.02
CA HIS A 249 -2.25 -1.40 -2.76
C HIS A 249 -2.49 -2.90 -2.87
N VAL A 250 -2.94 -3.53 -1.78
CA VAL A 250 -3.31 -4.96 -1.79
C VAL A 250 -4.52 -5.19 -2.70
N ALA A 251 -5.56 -4.36 -2.57
CA ALA A 251 -6.78 -4.48 -3.38
C ALA A 251 -6.50 -4.34 -4.88
N LYS A 252 -5.71 -3.33 -5.29
CA LYS A 252 -5.30 -3.16 -6.69
C LYS A 252 -4.46 -4.32 -7.20
N SER A 253 -3.51 -4.81 -6.40
CA SER A 253 -2.66 -5.94 -6.77
C SER A 253 -3.48 -7.23 -7.00
N MET A 254 -4.42 -7.53 -6.10
CA MET A 254 -5.30 -8.70 -6.24
C MET A 254 -6.22 -8.60 -7.47
N LYS A 255 -6.86 -7.44 -7.69
CA LYS A 255 -7.70 -7.21 -8.87
C LYS A 255 -6.93 -7.25 -10.19
N ALA A 256 -5.69 -6.76 -10.20
CA ALA A 256 -4.83 -6.86 -11.39
C ALA A 256 -4.48 -8.32 -11.72
N LYS A 257 -4.24 -9.15 -10.70
CA LYS A 257 -3.93 -10.58 -10.89
C LYS A 257 -5.15 -11.39 -11.30
N ASN A 258 -6.32 -11.11 -10.72
CA ASN A 258 -7.58 -11.74 -11.12
C ASN A 258 -8.74 -10.73 -10.99
N PRO A 259 -9.18 -10.12 -12.12
CA PRO A 259 -10.26 -9.14 -12.12
C PRO A 259 -11.60 -9.66 -11.62
N LYS A 260 -11.80 -11.00 -11.62
CA LYS A 260 -13.04 -11.65 -11.17
C LYS A 260 -13.12 -11.84 -9.65
N ILE A 261 -12.07 -11.52 -8.89
CA ILE A 261 -12.12 -11.59 -7.43
C ILE A 261 -13.10 -10.54 -6.90
N SER A 262 -14.00 -10.97 -6.02
CA SER A 262 -14.84 -10.09 -5.21
C SER A 262 -14.07 -9.72 -3.94
N LEU A 263 -13.76 -8.44 -3.75
CA LEU A 263 -13.05 -7.97 -2.55
C LEU A 263 -14.02 -7.37 -1.55
N HIS A 264 -13.79 -7.69 -0.28
CA HIS A 264 -14.57 -7.23 0.87
C HIS A 264 -13.60 -6.57 1.85
N ILE A 265 -13.65 -5.25 1.99
CA ILE A 265 -12.75 -4.49 2.86
C ILE A 265 -13.44 -4.27 4.20
N PHE A 266 -12.85 -4.83 5.24
CA PHE A 266 -13.33 -4.72 6.62
C PHE A 266 -12.43 -3.75 7.38
N ALA A 267 -13.02 -2.63 7.81
CA ALA A 267 -12.32 -1.61 8.57
C ALA A 267 -12.73 -1.62 10.04
N ASP A 268 -11.84 -1.08 10.87
CA ASP A 268 -12.12 -0.82 12.27
C ASP A 268 -12.88 0.51 12.42
N VAL A 269 -13.67 0.63 13.49
CA VAL A 269 -14.36 1.88 13.82
C VAL A 269 -13.33 2.93 14.25
N GLY A 270 -13.29 4.05 13.53
CA GLY A 270 -12.38 5.16 13.79
C GLY A 270 -11.17 5.14 12.85
N ASN A 271 -10.02 4.73 13.37
CA ASN A 271 -8.76 4.80 12.62
C ASN A 271 -8.76 3.86 11.42
N GLY A 272 -8.26 4.35 10.28
CA GLY A 272 -8.13 3.57 9.06
C GLY A 272 -9.40 3.45 8.21
N MET A 273 -10.55 3.87 8.71
CA MET A 273 -11.84 3.85 8.01
C MET A 273 -11.79 4.58 6.67
N GLU A 274 -11.23 5.80 6.63
CA GLU A 274 -11.16 6.60 5.40
C GLU A 274 -10.30 5.92 4.32
N ALA A 275 -9.14 5.38 4.71
CA ALA A 275 -8.25 4.68 3.79
C ALA A 275 -8.89 3.40 3.23
N ALA A 276 -9.61 2.66 4.08
CA ALA A 276 -10.33 1.46 3.71
C ALA A 276 -11.55 1.75 2.80
N LEU A 277 -12.31 2.81 3.09
CA LEU A 277 -13.41 3.27 2.25
C LEU A 277 -12.91 3.74 0.88
N LYS A 278 -11.83 4.53 0.85
CA LYS A 278 -11.19 4.96 -0.40
C LYS A 278 -10.70 3.77 -1.22
N ALA A 279 -10.08 2.79 -0.57
CA ALA A 279 -9.67 1.56 -1.24
C ALA A 279 -10.87 0.85 -1.87
N ALA A 280 -11.98 0.71 -1.14
CA ALA A 280 -13.17 0.05 -1.63
C ALA A 280 -13.77 0.75 -2.87
N GLN A 281 -13.83 2.09 -2.84
CA GLN A 281 -14.31 2.89 -3.96
C GLN A 281 -13.41 2.76 -5.20
N GLU A 282 -12.09 2.84 -5.03
CA GLU A 282 -11.15 2.79 -6.15
C GLU A 282 -11.01 1.40 -6.79
N THR A 283 -11.42 0.34 -6.09
CA THR A 283 -11.30 -1.05 -6.58
C THR A 283 -12.63 -1.78 -6.75
N ASP A 284 -13.74 -1.04 -6.76
CA ASP A 284 -15.11 -1.60 -6.87
C ASP A 284 -15.31 -2.80 -5.94
N SER A 285 -15.04 -2.55 -4.65
CA SER A 285 -15.03 -3.55 -3.59
C SER A 285 -16.07 -3.20 -2.53
N LYS A 286 -16.59 -4.21 -1.85
CA LYS A 286 -17.56 -3.99 -0.76
C LYS A 286 -16.83 -3.49 0.48
N PHE A 287 -17.48 -2.63 1.26
CA PHE A 287 -16.91 -2.04 2.48
C PHE A 287 -17.77 -2.37 3.70
N TYR A 288 -17.13 -2.74 4.81
CA TYR A 288 -17.79 -3.17 6.04
C TYR A 288 -17.17 -2.55 7.29
N LEU A 289 -18.05 -2.19 8.22
CA LEU A 289 -17.72 -1.79 9.59
C LEU A 289 -18.44 -2.72 10.57
N PRO A 290 -17.85 -3.04 11.72
CA PRO A 290 -18.54 -3.81 12.73
C PRO A 290 -19.65 -2.94 13.35
N LYS A 291 -20.82 -3.54 13.56
CA LYS A 291 -21.98 -2.86 14.15
C LYS A 291 -22.19 -3.34 15.58
N PHE A 292 -22.18 -2.42 16.53
CA PHE A 292 -22.37 -2.70 17.94
C PHE A 292 -23.63 -2.02 18.46
N THR A 293 -24.50 -2.77 19.16
CA THR A 293 -25.66 -2.18 19.86
C THR A 293 -25.22 -1.45 21.13
N LYS A 294 -26.12 -0.69 21.76
CA LYS A 294 -25.81 -0.02 23.03
C LYS A 294 -25.50 -1.04 24.14
N GLU A 295 -26.25 -2.13 24.15
CA GLU A 295 -26.11 -3.24 25.11
C GLU A 295 -24.73 -3.90 24.95
N MET A 296 -24.34 -4.22 23.70
CA MET A 296 -23.01 -4.75 23.39
C MET A 296 -21.89 -3.83 23.89
N ASN A 297 -22.02 -2.52 23.67
CA ASN A 297 -21.03 -1.55 24.14
C ASN A 297 -20.92 -1.55 25.68
N VAL A 298 -22.05 -1.57 26.39
CA VAL A 298 -22.09 -1.57 27.87
C VAL A 298 -21.46 -2.83 28.43
N GLU A 299 -21.85 -3.99 27.92
CA GLU A 299 -21.34 -5.29 28.39
C GLU A 299 -19.84 -5.45 28.09
N PHE A 300 -19.42 -5.12 26.86
CA PHE A 300 -18.01 -5.21 26.47
C PHE A 300 -17.14 -4.25 27.28
N LYS A 301 -17.61 -3.02 27.53
CA LYS A 301 -16.91 -2.05 28.38
C LYS A 301 -16.79 -2.51 29.82
N LYS A 302 -17.80 -3.21 30.37
CA LYS A 302 -17.73 -3.80 31.71
C LYS A 302 -16.66 -4.88 31.81
N LEU A 303 -16.48 -5.70 30.77
CA LEU A 303 -15.52 -6.80 30.74
C LEU A 303 -14.10 -6.35 30.40
N TYR A 304 -13.94 -5.40 29.49
CA TYR A 304 -12.66 -5.05 28.87
C TYR A 304 -12.21 -3.60 29.12
N GLY A 305 -13.02 -2.78 29.79
CA GLY A 305 -12.69 -1.39 30.11
C GLY A 305 -12.68 -0.43 28.92
N LYS A 306 -13.03 -0.90 27.71
CA LYS A 306 -13.07 -0.12 26.46
C LYS A 306 -14.34 -0.42 25.68
N ASN A 307 -14.74 0.47 24.77
CA ASN A 307 -15.77 0.13 23.78
C ASN A 307 -15.18 -0.83 22.71
N PRO A 308 -16.00 -1.73 22.15
CA PRO A 308 -15.59 -2.56 21.03
C PRO A 308 -15.43 -1.70 19.76
N THR A 309 -14.39 -1.96 18.97
CA THR A 309 -14.07 -1.13 17.79
C THR A 309 -13.77 -1.92 16.52
N ASP A 310 -13.33 -3.17 16.64
CA ASP A 310 -12.87 -3.98 15.52
C ASP A 310 -13.70 -5.28 15.36
N PHE A 311 -13.52 -5.99 14.25
CA PHE A 311 -14.22 -7.27 14.02
C PHE A 311 -13.75 -8.39 14.96
N ASN A 312 -12.61 -8.25 15.63
CA ASN A 312 -12.19 -9.19 16.66
C ASN A 312 -12.98 -8.98 17.96
N ASP A 313 -13.25 -7.74 18.35
CA ASP A 313 -14.14 -7.43 19.47
C ASP A 313 -15.57 -7.94 19.13
N TYR A 314 -16.00 -7.83 17.86
CA TYR A 314 -17.27 -8.40 17.40
C TYR A 314 -17.31 -9.93 17.48
N SER A 315 -16.25 -10.65 17.08
CA SER A 315 -16.22 -12.12 17.18
C SER A 315 -16.30 -12.59 18.63
N ILE A 316 -15.60 -11.90 19.53
CA ILE A 316 -15.66 -12.16 20.97
C ILE A 316 -17.10 -12.02 21.50
N ILE A 317 -17.83 -11.00 21.06
CA ILE A 317 -19.25 -10.80 21.44
C ILE A 317 -20.13 -11.90 20.82
N ALA A 318 -19.87 -12.29 19.58
CA ALA A 318 -20.61 -13.34 18.87
C ALA A 318 -20.32 -14.76 19.40
N GLY A 319 -19.26 -14.94 20.19
CA GLY A 319 -18.85 -16.26 20.70
C GLY A 319 -18.15 -17.13 19.65
N VAL A 320 -17.48 -16.50 18.69
CA VAL A 320 -16.75 -17.12 17.57
C VAL A 320 -15.26 -16.85 17.66
#